data_AF-A0A392Q301-F1
#
_entry.id   AF-A0A392Q301-F1
#
_cell.length_a   1.000
_cell.length_b   1.000
_cell.length_c   1.000
_cell.angle_alpha   90.00
_cell.angle_beta   90.00
_cell.angle_gamma   90.00
#
_symmetry.space_group_name_H-M   'P 1'
#
loop_
_entity.id
_entity.type
_entity.pdbx_description
1 polymer ?
#
loop_
_entity_poly.entity_id
_entity_poly.type
_entity_poly.pdbx_seq_one_letter_code
_entity_poly.pdbx_strand_id
1 'polypeptide(L)' 'MKENEDIETMFARFQTLVSRLQVLKKSYTTSDHVKKILRSLPSKWRPKVTAIQEVKDLMTLSLRI' A
#
# COMPACT_ATOMS: atom_id res chain seq x y z
N MET A 1 -7.92 3.79 5.37
CA MET A 1 -7.75 5.18 5.86
C MET A 1 -9.11 5.82 5.96
N LYS A 2 -9.41 6.49 7.07
CA LYS A 2 -10.64 7.29 7.21
C LYS A 2 -10.49 8.61 6.43
N GLU A 3 -11.60 9.25 6.03
CA GLU A 3 -11.55 10.48 5.22
C GLU A 3 -10.74 11.63 5.85
N ASN A 4 -10.81 11.74 7.19
CA ASN A 4 -10.17 12.78 8.00
C ASN A 4 -8.95 12.27 8.79
N GLU A 5 -8.50 11.05 8.50
CA GLU A 5 -7.28 10.50 9.10
C GLU A 5 -6.10 10.94 8.24
N ASP A 6 -5.00 11.38 8.87
CA ASP A 6 -3.75 11.66 8.16
C ASP A 6 -2.98 10.37 7.83
N ILE A 7 -1.99 10.49 6.95
CA ILE A 7 -1.23 9.33 6.46
C ILE A 7 -0.39 8.71 7.57
N GLU A 8 0.18 9.50 8.48
CA GLU A 8 1.06 9.01 9.54
C GLU A 8 0.26 8.17 10.55
N THR A 9 -0.91 8.67 10.98
CA THR A 9 -1.83 7.95 11.86
C THR A 9 -2.29 6.63 11.22
N MET A 10 -2.65 6.65 9.93
CA MET A 10 -3.02 5.44 9.21
C MET A 10 -1.86 4.44 9.14
N PHE A 11 -0.65 4.92 8.86
CA PHE A 11 0.54 4.08 8.73
C PHE A 11 0.97 3.48 10.07
N ALA A 12 0.91 4.23 11.17
CA ALA A 12 1.19 3.71 12.51
C ALA A 12 0.22 2.57 12.90
N ARG A 13 -1.06 2.70 12.56
CA ARG A 13 -2.06 1.62 12.73
C ARG A 13 -1.72 0.40 11.88
N PHE A 14 -1.30 0.63 10.64
CA PHE A 14 -0.86 -0.44 9.74
C PHE A 14 0.37 -1.17 10.31
N GLN A 15 1.38 -0.46 10.81
CA GLN A 15 2.55 -1.06 11.46
C GLN A 15 2.16 -1.90 12.68
N THR A 16 1.26 -1.39 13.52
CA THR A 16 0.74 -2.14 14.68
C THR A 16 0.09 -3.46 14.24
N LEU A 17 -0.66 -3.47 13.13
CA LEU A 17 -1.26 -4.69 12.58
C LEU A 17 -0.19 -5.66 12.06
N VAL A 18 0.83 -5.16 11.35
CA VAL A 18 1.94 -5.98 10.87
C VAL A 18 2.67 -6.63 12.05
N SER A 19 2.96 -5.89 13.12
CA SER A 19 3.59 -6.44 14.32
C SER A 19 2.75 -7.55 14.97
N ARG A 20 1.43 -7.36 15.07
CA ARG A 20 0.52 -8.41 15.56
C ARG A 20 0.52 -9.66 14.69
N LEU A 21 0.57 -9.49 13.37
CA LEU A 21 0.65 -10.61 12.43
C LEU A 21 1.96 -11.39 12.57
N GLN A 22 3.09 -10.70 12.80
CA GLN A 22 4.38 -11.34 13.06
C GLN A 22 4.33 -12.23 14.30
N VAL A 23 3.70 -11.78 15.39
CA VAL A 23 3.48 -12.62 16.59
C VAL A 23 2.68 -13.88 16.27
N LEU A 24 1.74 -13.79 15.33
CA LEU A 24 0.95 -14.93 14.85
C LEU A 24 1.66 -15.78 13.79
N LYS A 25 2.96 -15.55 13.55
CA LYS A 25 3.76 -16.19 12.48
C LYS A 25 3.15 -16.05 11.08
N LYS A 26 2.38 -14.97 10.86
CA LYS A 26 1.83 -14.60 9.56
C LYS A 26 2.63 -13.43 9.00
N SER A 27 3.22 -13.60 7.84
CA SER A 27 3.96 -12.54 7.15
C SER A 27 3.35 -12.24 5.78
N TYR A 28 3.56 -11.02 5.32
CA TYR A 28 3.18 -10.55 4.00
C TYR A 28 4.42 -9.95 3.34
N THR A 29 4.50 -10.05 2.01
CA THR A 29 5.59 -9.41 1.28
C THR A 29 5.43 -7.89 1.31
N THR A 30 6.52 -7.15 1.03
CA THR A 30 6.45 -5.70 0.85
C THR A 30 5.43 -5.31 -0.24
N SER A 31 5.33 -6.10 -1.31
CA SER A 31 4.36 -5.91 -2.38
C SER A 31 2.91 -6.03 -1.88
N ASP A 32 2.64 -7.00 -1.00
CA ASP A 32 1.32 -7.17 -0.40
C ASP A 32 0.98 -6.02 0.55
N HIS A 33 1.95 -5.55 1.33
CA HIS A 33 1.78 -4.37 2.18
C HIS A 33 1.43 -3.14 1.35
N VAL A 34 2.19 -2.84 0.30
CA VAL A 34 1.94 -1.70 -0.60
C VAL A 34 0.55 -1.81 -1.23
N LYS A 35 0.17 -2.98 -1.77
CA LYS A 35 -1.17 -3.19 -2.35
C LYS A 35 -2.29 -2.94 -1.33
N LYS A 36 -2.13 -3.40 -0.09
CA LYS A 36 -3.12 -3.18 0.98
C LYS A 36 -3.22 -1.70 1.36
N ILE A 37 -2.10 -1.01 1.49
CA ILE A 37 -2.07 0.44 1.77
C ILE A 37 -2.79 1.20 0.66
N LEU A 38 -2.41 1.00 -0.61
CA LEU A 38 -3.01 1.69 -1.75
C LEU A 38 -4.52 1.46 -1.87
N ARG A 39 -5.00 0.23 -1.62
CA ARG A 39 -6.44 -0.10 -1.60
C ARG A 39 -7.20 0.55 -0.44
N SER A 40 -6.50 0.90 0.64
CA SER A 40 -7.13 1.49 1.83
C SER A 40 -7.25 3.01 1.75
N LEU A 41 -6.64 3.65 0.74
CA LEU A 41 -6.66 5.10 0.57
C LEU A 41 -8.06 5.59 0.15
N PRO A 42 -8.47 6.79 0.57
CA PRO A 42 -9.74 7.38 0.16
C PRO A 42 -9.80 7.66 -1.34
N SER A 43 -11.02 7.81 -1.87
CA SER A 43 -11.26 8.00 -3.31
C SER A 43 -10.51 9.21 -3.91
N LYS A 44 -10.29 10.27 -3.12
CA LYS A 44 -9.50 11.45 -3.52
C LYS A 44 -8.05 11.14 -3.93
N TRP A 45 -7.52 10.00 -3.51
CA TRP A 45 -6.16 9.56 -3.86
C TRP A 45 -6.10 8.71 -5.13
N ARG A 46 -7.24 8.35 -5.73
CA ARG A 46 -7.30 7.50 -6.94
C ARG A 46 -6.36 7.96 -8.05
N PRO A 47 -6.29 9.26 -8.44
CA PRO A 47 -5.38 9.68 -9.50
C PRO A 47 -3.91 9.34 -9.21
N LYS A 48 -3.47 9.49 -7.94
CA LYS A 48 -2.10 9.15 -7.53
C LYS A 48 -1.86 7.64 -7.52
N VAL A 49 -2.85 6.85 -7.07
CA VAL A 49 -2.77 5.39 -7.08
C VAL A 49 -2.65 4.87 -8.52
N THR A 50 -3.44 5.42 -9.45
CA THR A 50 -3.37 5.08 -10.88
C THR A 50 -2.01 5.40 -11.46
N ALA A 51 -1.48 6.60 -11.24
CA ALA A 51 -0.15 6.98 -11.74
C ALA A 51 0.97 6.05 -11.23
N ILE A 52 0.92 5.64 -9.96
CA ILE A 52 1.88 4.68 -9.39
C ILE A 52 1.79 3.32 -10.11
N GLN A 53 0.57 2.85 -10.36
CA GLN A 53 0.34 1.57 -11.03
C GLN A 53 0.81 1.61 -12.49
N GLU A 54 0.50 2.69 -13.22
CA GLU A 54 0.95 2.90 -14.60
C GLU A 54 2.48 2.93 -14.70
N VAL A 55 3.17 3.67 -13.83
CA VAL A 55 4.65 3.71 -13.82
C VAL A 55 5.24 2.33 -13.56
N LYS A 56 4.65 1.55 -12.65
CA LYS A 56 5.11 0.19 -12.38
C LYS A 56 4.92 -0.72 -13.60
N ASP A 57 3.80 -0.59 -14.30
CA ASP A 57 3.51 -1.37 -15.50
C ASP A 57 4.46 -0.99 -16.65
N LEU A 58 4.76 0.31 -16.82
CA LEU A 58 5.76 0.80 -17.77
C LEU A 58 7.17 0.25 -17.49
N MET A 59 7.61 0.26 -16.23
CA MET A 59 8.90 -0.34 -15.84
C MET A 59 8.92 -1.84 -16.13
N THR A 60 7.81 -2.53 -15.89
CA THR A 60 7.68 -3.97 -16.18
C THR A 60 7.76 -4.25 -17.68
N LEU A 61 7.20 -3.38 -18.52
CA LEU A 61 7.32 -3.47 -19.97
C LEU A 61 8.75 -3.21 -20.42
N SER A 62 9.39 -2.15 -19.93
CA SER A 62 10.76 -1.77 -20.31
C SER A 62 11.82 -2.81 -19.93
N LEU A 63 11.60 -3.59 -18.87
CA LEU A 63 12.53 -4.66 -18.44
C LEU A 63 12.34 -5.97 -19.22
N ARG A 64 11.31 -6.08 -20.06
CA ARG A 64 11.01 -7.26 -20.87
C ARG A 64 11.45 -7.14 -22.33
N ILE A 65 12.01 -5.99 -22.71
CA ILE A 65 12.56 -5.68 -24.05
C ILE A 65 14.08 -5.80 -23.95
#